data_AF-W1J0K1-F1
#
_entry.id   AF-W1J0K1-F1
#
_cell.length_a   1.000
_cell.length_b   1.000
_cell.length_c   1.000
_cell.angle_alpha   90.00
_cell.angle_beta   90.00
_cell.angle_gamma   90.00
#
_symmetry.space_group_name_H-M   'P 1'
#
loop_
_entity.id
_entity.type
_entity.pdbx_description
1 polymer ?
#
loop_
_entity_poly.entity_id
_entity_poly.type
_entity_poly.pdbx_seq_one_letter_code
_entity_poly.pdbx_strand_id
1 'polypeptide(L)'
;MGQCTRCRFTVGGIPASYRGAFTPAVKGDLVWVEFPYGGDSRYPMITGAAQDAPHGIPNVAPESSGQRGAYVPPAVAGSPPLPVLSPTKDLVYKRNHLLVIHTAGGGVTITNTASGACIGMNEAGDVFHHATGDYFLHVGGKTTIKSQGEITFESTAGFNAKAPEFSFSQ
;
A
#
# COMPACT_ATOMS: atom_id res chain seq x y z
N MET A 1 28.59 34.01 20.74
CA MET A 1 27.70 32.82 20.84
C MET A 1 26.29 33.25 20.48
N GLY A 2 25.91 33.11 19.21
CA GLY A 2 24.58 33.45 18.70
C GLY A 2 23.86 32.16 18.30
N GLN A 3 22.65 31.99 18.79
CA GLN A 3 21.87 30.76 18.79
C GLN A 3 21.62 30.23 17.37
N CYS A 4 21.85 28.92 17.19
CA CYS A 4 21.46 28.17 16.00
C CYS A 4 19.92 28.04 15.98
N THR A 5 19.26 29.03 15.39
CA THR A 5 17.84 28.96 15.05
C THR A 5 17.69 27.98 13.90
N ARG A 6 17.32 26.74 14.25
CA ARG A 6 16.72 25.70 13.41
C ARG A 6 16.74 26.02 11.92
N CYS A 7 17.67 25.42 11.17
CA CYS A 7 17.50 25.22 9.74
C CYS A 7 16.15 24.51 9.56
N ARG A 8 15.10 25.28 9.23
CA ARG A 8 13.88 24.74 8.63
C ARG A 8 14.34 24.20 7.27
N PHE A 9 14.77 22.95 7.26
CA PHE A 9 14.57 22.14 6.08
C PHE A 9 13.06 22.18 5.87
N THR A 10 12.60 22.95 4.88
CA THR A 10 11.28 22.72 4.30
C THR A 10 11.26 21.23 4.04
N VAL A 11 10.37 20.49 4.72
CA VAL A 11 10.31 19.04 4.59
C VAL A 11 9.92 18.77 3.15
N GLY A 12 10.92 18.63 2.29
CA GLY A 12 10.77 18.27 0.90
C GLY A 12 10.29 16.84 0.92
N GLY A 13 8.99 16.66 0.76
CA GLY A 13 8.48 15.36 0.34
C GLY A 13 9.14 15.03 -0.99
N ILE A 14 9.48 13.77 -1.19
CA ILE A 14 9.83 13.30 -2.53
C ILE A 14 8.62 13.66 -3.41
N PRO A 15 8.78 14.49 -4.46
CA PRO A 15 7.73 14.70 -5.44
C PRO A 15 7.62 13.39 -6.23
N ALA A 16 6.92 12.41 -5.68
CA ALA A 16 6.25 11.44 -6.52
C ALA A 16 5.28 12.28 -7.35
N SER A 17 5.39 12.19 -8.68
CA SER A 17 4.78 13.04 -9.70
C SER A 17 3.23 13.03 -9.76
N TYR A 18 2.56 12.82 -8.63
CA TYR A 18 1.11 12.91 -8.47
C TYR A 18 0.79 14.08 -7.53
N ARG A 19 0.15 15.12 -8.09
CA ARG A 19 -0.36 16.28 -7.33
C ARG A 19 -1.23 15.79 -6.16
N GLY A 20 -0.69 15.86 -4.94
CA GLY A 20 -1.38 15.48 -3.71
C GLY A 20 -0.70 14.40 -2.86
N ALA A 21 0.31 13.69 -3.38
CA ALA A 21 1.08 12.74 -2.59
C ALA A 21 2.27 13.42 -1.89
N PHE A 22 2.40 13.19 -0.58
CA PHE A 22 3.57 13.61 0.19
C PHE A 22 4.21 12.37 0.80
N THR A 23 5.41 12.00 0.32
CA THR A 23 6.22 10.95 0.94
C THR A 23 7.43 11.60 1.61
N PRO A 24 7.50 11.61 2.95
CA PRO A 24 8.63 12.23 3.65
C PRO A 24 9.89 11.39 3.44
N ALA A 25 11.00 12.06 3.12
CA ALA A 25 12.32 11.41 3.14
C ALA A 25 12.63 10.90 4.56
N VAL A 26 13.22 9.73 4.66
CA VAL A 26 13.76 9.18 5.92
C VAL A 26 15.28 9.21 5.91
N LYS A 27 15.87 9.16 7.11
CA LYS A 27 17.32 9.05 7.25
C LYS A 27 17.83 7.84 6.47
N GLY A 28 18.76 8.08 5.55
CA GLY A 28 19.35 7.06 4.68
C GLY A 28 18.81 7.06 3.25
N ASP A 29 17.72 7.79 2.96
CA ASP A 29 17.23 7.93 1.59
C ASP A 29 18.24 8.70 0.72
N LEU A 30 18.40 8.24 -0.51
CA LEU A 30 19.12 8.96 -1.55
C LEU A 30 18.14 9.91 -2.24
N VAL A 31 18.59 11.14 -2.50
CA VAL A 31 17.75 12.21 -3.07
C VAL A 31 18.50 13.00 -4.12
N TRP A 32 17.75 13.52 -5.09
CA TRP A 32 18.23 14.57 -5.98
C TRP A 32 18.06 15.92 -5.32
N VAL A 33 19.10 16.75 -5.37
CA VAL A 33 19.13 18.08 -4.76
C VAL A 33 19.47 19.11 -5.82
N GLU A 34 18.74 20.22 -5.81
CA GLU A 34 19.03 21.42 -6.58
C GLU A 34 19.29 22.60 -5.64
N PHE A 35 20.00 23.62 -6.17
CA PHE A 35 20.32 24.86 -5.46
C PHE A 35 19.70 26.06 -6.20
N PRO A 36 18.37 26.27 -6.05
CA PRO A 36 17.62 27.17 -6.93
C PRO A 36 17.96 28.65 -6.74
N TYR A 37 18.61 29.02 -5.65
CA TYR A 37 18.95 30.41 -5.31
C TYR A 37 20.35 30.79 -5.80
N GLY A 38 20.56 30.68 -7.12
CA GLY A 38 21.83 31.03 -7.76
C GLY A 38 22.99 30.12 -7.39
N GLY A 39 22.72 28.85 -7.06
CA GLY A 39 23.74 27.90 -6.63
C GLY A 39 24.17 28.03 -5.17
N ASP A 40 23.46 28.84 -4.35
CA ASP A 40 23.76 28.97 -2.93
C ASP A 40 23.58 27.64 -2.18
N SER A 41 24.70 27.05 -1.77
CA SER A 41 24.75 25.73 -1.13
C SER A 41 24.05 25.67 0.24
N ARG A 42 23.71 26.83 0.82
CA ARG A 42 23.01 26.92 2.12
C ARG A 42 21.51 26.69 2.00
N TYR A 43 20.96 26.73 0.79
CA TYR A 43 19.53 26.55 0.52
C TYR A 43 19.28 25.41 -0.47
N PRO A 44 19.59 24.16 -0.10
CA PRO A 44 19.29 23.01 -0.94
C PRO A 44 17.77 22.77 -1.00
N MET A 45 17.31 22.27 -2.15
CA MET A 45 15.94 21.80 -2.36
C MET A 45 15.95 20.36 -2.88
N ILE A 46 15.21 19.46 -2.23
CA ILE A 46 15.02 18.09 -2.71
C ILE A 46 14.04 18.13 -3.88
N THR A 47 14.45 17.57 -5.02
CA THR A 47 13.63 17.53 -6.25
C THR A 47 13.14 16.14 -6.61
N GLY A 48 13.69 15.09 -5.98
CA GLY A 48 13.28 13.72 -6.21
C GLY A 48 13.93 12.73 -5.25
N ALA A 49 13.37 11.52 -5.19
CA ALA A 49 14.08 10.37 -4.65
C ALA A 49 15.03 9.84 -5.71
N ALA A 50 16.21 9.42 -5.28
CA ALA A 50 17.14 8.70 -6.12
C ALA A 50 17.06 7.21 -5.81
N GLN A 51 17.03 6.41 -6.87
CA GLN A 51 17.26 4.98 -6.79
C GLN A 51 18.74 4.73 -7.10
N ASP A 52 19.32 3.74 -6.43
CA ASP A 52 20.69 3.31 -6.63
C ASP A 52 20.74 1.79 -6.63
N ALA A 53 21.75 1.22 -7.27
CA ALA A 53 21.96 -0.22 -7.34
C ALA A 53 23.43 -0.57 -7.02
N PRO A 54 23.93 -0.27 -5.81
CA PRO A 54 25.30 -0.60 -5.45
C PRO A 54 25.46 -2.13 -5.54
N HIS A 55 26.52 -2.56 -6.23
CA HIS A 55 26.79 -3.97 -6.53
C HIS A 55 25.72 -4.66 -7.41
N GLY A 56 24.94 -3.90 -8.18
CA GLY A 56 23.96 -4.42 -9.12
C GLY A 56 22.62 -4.78 -8.51
N ILE A 57 22.39 -4.47 -7.24
CA ILE A 57 21.11 -4.71 -6.57
C ILE A 57 20.38 -3.41 -6.25
N PRO A 58 19.23 -3.13 -6.89
CA PRO A 58 18.45 -1.92 -6.63
C PRO A 58 18.05 -1.77 -5.16
N ASN A 59 18.09 -0.54 -4.67
CA ASN A 59 17.63 -0.15 -3.33
C ASN A 59 16.10 0.04 -3.22
N VAL A 60 15.34 -0.57 -4.14
CA VAL A 60 13.87 -0.54 -4.15
C VAL A 60 13.29 -1.84 -3.61
N ALA A 61 11.97 -1.86 -3.43
CA ALA A 61 11.25 -3.04 -3.00
C ALA A 61 11.52 -4.25 -3.93
N PRO A 62 11.69 -5.47 -3.40
CA PRO A 62 11.81 -6.70 -4.21
C PRO A 62 10.68 -6.89 -5.21
N GLU A 63 9.48 -6.45 -4.85
CA GLU A 63 8.29 -6.49 -5.69
C GLU A 63 8.43 -5.60 -6.93
N SER A 64 9.24 -4.53 -6.84
CA SER A 64 9.56 -3.66 -7.99
C SER A 64 10.74 -4.16 -8.81
N SER A 65 11.78 -4.68 -8.15
CA SER A 65 13.05 -5.03 -8.80
C SER A 65 13.11 -6.47 -9.31
N GLY A 66 12.28 -7.36 -8.77
CA GLY A 66 12.41 -8.80 -8.96
C GLY A 66 13.63 -9.42 -8.24
N GLN A 67 14.31 -8.64 -7.39
CA GLN A 67 15.52 -9.07 -6.67
C GLN A 67 15.29 -9.11 -5.15
N ARG A 68 16.08 -9.88 -4.40
CA ARG A 68 16.05 -10.00 -2.92
C ARG A 68 14.80 -10.65 -2.28
N GLY A 69 13.99 -11.35 -3.05
CA GLY A 69 12.85 -12.13 -2.54
C GLY A 69 11.65 -11.25 -2.18
N ALA A 70 10.60 -11.32 -2.98
CA ALA A 70 9.34 -10.62 -2.73
C ALA A 70 8.65 -11.15 -1.47
N TYR A 71 7.84 -10.29 -0.84
CA TYR A 71 6.91 -10.73 0.18
C TYR A 71 6.01 -11.84 -0.38
N VAL A 72 5.88 -12.93 0.37
CA VAL A 72 5.01 -14.06 0.03
C VAL A 72 3.81 -14.01 0.97
N PRO A 73 2.62 -13.64 0.50
CA PRO A 73 1.44 -13.61 1.34
C PRO A 73 1.05 -15.01 1.81
N PRO A 74 0.45 -15.14 3.01
CA PRO A 74 -0.06 -16.42 3.49
C PRO A 74 -1.17 -16.93 2.57
N ALA A 75 -1.20 -18.24 2.33
CA ALA A 75 -2.27 -18.87 1.58
C ALA A 75 -3.57 -18.88 2.40
N VAL A 76 -4.68 -18.51 1.75
CA VAL A 76 -6.02 -18.56 2.34
C VAL A 76 -6.89 -19.45 1.46
N ALA A 77 -7.43 -20.51 2.05
CA ALA A 77 -8.30 -21.44 1.33
C ALA A 77 -9.52 -20.69 0.74
N GLY A 78 -9.82 -20.95 -0.53
CA GLY A 78 -10.94 -20.32 -1.24
C GLY A 78 -10.72 -18.86 -1.67
N SER A 79 -9.58 -18.25 -1.32
CA SER A 79 -9.26 -16.90 -1.78
C SER A 79 -8.90 -16.89 -3.27
N PRO A 80 -9.33 -15.88 -4.04
CA PRO A 80 -8.93 -15.75 -5.44
C PRO A 80 -7.40 -15.61 -5.57
N PRO A 81 -6.83 -15.92 -6.76
CA PRO A 81 -5.42 -15.69 -7.02
C PRO A 81 -5.04 -14.24 -6.74
N LEU A 82 -3.88 -14.04 -6.14
CA LEU A 82 -3.33 -12.71 -5.94
C LEU A 82 -2.86 -12.10 -7.26
N PRO A 83 -2.74 -10.76 -7.33
CA PRO A 83 -2.20 -10.10 -8.50
C PRO A 83 -0.82 -10.59 -8.89
N VAL A 84 -0.58 -10.70 -10.19
CA VAL A 84 0.70 -11.18 -10.74
C VAL A 84 1.68 -10.00 -10.81
N LEU A 85 2.81 -10.15 -10.12
CA LEU A 85 3.86 -9.13 -10.15
C LEU A 85 4.55 -9.09 -11.51
N SER A 86 4.69 -7.89 -12.06
CA SER A 86 5.56 -7.57 -13.18
C SER A 86 6.61 -6.56 -12.71
N PRO A 87 7.80 -7.04 -12.31
CA PRO A 87 8.92 -6.17 -11.97
C PRO A 87 9.14 -5.10 -13.04
N THR A 88 9.58 -3.92 -12.59
CA THR A 88 9.81 -2.71 -13.40
C THR A 88 8.59 -2.09 -14.08
N LYS A 89 7.40 -2.70 -13.99
CA LYS A 89 6.15 -2.16 -14.57
C LYS A 89 5.10 -1.83 -13.52
N ASP A 90 5.12 -2.55 -12.40
CA ASP A 90 4.19 -2.30 -11.30
C ASP A 90 4.53 -1.01 -10.55
N LEU A 91 3.50 -0.31 -10.09
CA LEU A 91 3.67 0.73 -9.09
C LEU A 91 3.65 0.07 -7.71
N VAL A 92 4.76 0.18 -7.00
CA VAL A 92 4.93 -0.42 -5.68
C VAL A 92 5.27 0.67 -4.66
N TYR A 93 4.57 0.64 -3.54
CA TYR A 93 4.87 1.42 -2.35
C TYR A 93 5.07 0.47 -1.17
N LYS A 94 6.27 0.50 -0.58
CA LYS A 94 6.62 -0.36 0.56
C LYS A 94 7.26 0.45 1.68
N ARG A 95 6.56 0.60 2.80
CA ARG A 95 7.03 1.37 3.96
C ARG A 95 6.25 1.02 5.22
N ASN A 96 6.92 0.97 6.38
CA ASN A 96 6.28 0.76 7.68
C ASN A 96 5.37 -0.50 7.73
N HIS A 97 5.84 -1.60 7.13
CA HIS A 97 5.06 -2.84 6.94
C HIS A 97 3.81 -2.70 6.06
N LEU A 98 3.56 -1.54 5.46
CA LEU A 98 2.56 -1.37 4.41
C LEU A 98 3.19 -1.66 3.05
N LEU A 99 2.59 -2.58 2.31
CA LEU A 99 2.90 -2.87 0.92
C LEU A 99 1.65 -2.60 0.09
N VAL A 100 1.73 -1.65 -0.83
CA VAL A 100 0.70 -1.35 -1.82
C VAL A 100 1.29 -1.64 -3.20
N ILE A 101 0.60 -2.46 -3.98
CA ILE A 101 1.01 -2.82 -5.33
C ILE A 101 -0.15 -2.52 -6.26
N HIS A 102 0.11 -1.78 -7.32
CA HIS A 102 -0.75 -1.71 -8.49
C HIS A 102 -0.02 -2.45 -9.60
N THR A 103 -0.57 -3.59 -10.04
CA THR A 103 0.08 -4.39 -11.07
C THR A 103 -0.15 -3.78 -12.43
N ALA A 104 0.80 -3.98 -13.34
CA ALA A 104 0.65 -3.60 -14.75
C ALA A 104 -0.54 -4.30 -15.44
N GLY A 105 -0.99 -5.43 -14.89
CA GLY A 105 -2.18 -6.16 -15.34
C GLY A 105 -3.51 -5.57 -14.86
N GLY A 106 -3.51 -4.57 -13.98
CA GLY A 106 -4.71 -3.91 -13.48
C GLY A 106 -5.23 -4.42 -12.13
N GLY A 107 -4.49 -5.30 -11.44
CA GLY A 107 -4.76 -5.69 -10.07
C GLY A 107 -4.23 -4.67 -9.05
N VAL A 108 -4.73 -4.75 -7.82
CA VAL A 108 -4.27 -3.93 -6.70
C VAL A 108 -4.29 -4.69 -5.39
N THR A 109 -3.28 -4.51 -4.55
CA THR A 109 -3.29 -4.97 -3.16
C THR A 109 -2.84 -3.87 -2.20
N ILE A 110 -3.40 -3.92 -0.99
CA ILE A 110 -2.97 -3.16 0.17
C ILE A 110 -2.77 -4.18 1.28
N THR A 111 -1.51 -4.37 1.69
CA THR A 111 -1.11 -5.45 2.59
C THR A 111 -0.34 -4.90 3.78
N ASN A 112 -0.68 -5.34 4.98
CA ASN A 112 0.20 -5.23 6.14
C ASN A 112 1.11 -6.48 6.16
N THR A 113 2.39 -6.33 5.83
CA THR A 113 3.34 -7.45 5.73
C THR A 113 3.78 -8.01 7.08
N ALA A 114 3.48 -7.34 8.19
CA ALA A 114 3.79 -7.85 9.52
C ALA A 114 2.70 -8.82 10.02
N SER A 115 1.42 -8.52 9.74
CA SER A 115 0.31 -9.40 10.12
C SER A 115 -0.14 -10.36 9.02
N GLY A 116 0.05 -9.99 7.75
CA GLY A 116 -0.49 -10.70 6.59
C GLY A 116 -1.90 -10.27 6.17
N ALA A 117 -2.52 -9.33 6.89
CA ALA A 117 -3.83 -8.79 6.52
C ALA A 117 -3.76 -8.05 5.16
N CYS A 118 -4.74 -8.26 4.30
CA CYS A 118 -4.74 -7.78 2.93
C CYS A 118 -6.14 -7.46 2.42
N ILE A 119 -6.27 -6.38 1.66
CA ILE A 119 -7.43 -6.10 0.82
C ILE A 119 -6.94 -5.89 -0.60
N GLY A 120 -7.64 -6.44 -1.59
CA GLY A 120 -7.21 -6.32 -2.97
C GLY A 120 -8.23 -6.79 -4.00
N MET A 121 -7.80 -6.65 -5.25
CA MET A 121 -8.49 -7.11 -6.44
C MET A 121 -7.46 -7.68 -7.42
N ASN A 122 -7.75 -8.85 -8.00
CA ASN A 122 -6.90 -9.45 -9.03
C ASN A 122 -7.19 -8.91 -10.44
N GLU A 123 -6.41 -9.34 -11.43
CA GLU A 123 -6.58 -8.92 -12.83
C GLU A 123 -7.89 -9.40 -13.46
N ALA A 124 -8.55 -10.41 -12.89
CA ALA A 124 -9.88 -10.85 -13.31
C ALA A 124 -11.02 -10.01 -12.71
N GLY A 125 -10.72 -9.13 -11.75
CA GLY A 125 -11.70 -8.31 -11.05
C GLY A 125 -12.26 -8.96 -9.78
N ASP A 126 -11.74 -10.11 -9.35
CA ASP A 126 -12.15 -10.73 -8.09
C ASP A 126 -11.63 -9.89 -6.92
N VAL A 127 -12.55 -9.45 -6.06
CA VAL A 127 -12.23 -8.63 -4.88
C VAL A 127 -12.18 -9.51 -3.63
N PHE A 128 -11.20 -9.29 -2.76
CA PHE A 128 -11.03 -10.07 -1.54
C PHE A 128 -10.58 -9.21 -0.36
N HIS A 129 -11.14 -9.51 0.81
CA HIS A 129 -10.76 -8.92 2.10
C HIS A 129 -10.29 -10.06 3.01
N HIS A 130 -9.03 -10.02 3.42
CA HIS A 130 -8.43 -10.98 4.34
C HIS A 130 -7.96 -10.25 5.60
N ALA A 131 -8.63 -10.50 6.71
CA ALA A 131 -8.19 -10.06 8.04
C ALA A 131 -7.62 -11.26 8.80
N THR A 132 -6.47 -11.07 9.43
CA THR A 132 -5.83 -12.07 10.31
C THR A 132 -6.26 -11.93 11.78
N GLY A 133 -7.06 -10.90 12.08
CA GLY A 133 -7.74 -10.68 13.35
C GLY A 133 -9.21 -10.37 13.11
N ASP A 134 -9.80 -9.50 13.92
CA ASP A 134 -11.21 -9.13 13.79
C ASP A 134 -11.50 -8.29 12.52
N TYR A 135 -12.64 -8.55 11.87
CA TYR A 135 -13.17 -7.75 10.77
C TYR A 135 -14.39 -6.96 11.23
N PHE A 136 -14.30 -5.64 11.20
CA PHE A 136 -15.39 -4.74 11.57
C PHE A 136 -15.97 -4.05 10.33
N LEU A 137 -17.26 -4.29 10.06
CA LEU A 137 -18.04 -3.52 9.09
C LEU A 137 -19.06 -2.66 9.84
N HIS A 138 -18.74 -1.38 10.00
CA HIS A 138 -19.63 -0.41 10.64
C HIS A 138 -20.14 0.59 9.60
N VAL A 139 -21.46 0.70 9.45
CA VAL A 139 -22.10 1.58 8.46
C VAL A 139 -23.18 2.39 9.18
N GLY A 140 -23.06 3.72 9.14
CA GLY A 140 -24.04 4.62 9.77
C GLY A 140 -25.37 4.75 9.02
N GLY A 141 -25.42 4.24 7.78
CA GLY A 141 -26.61 4.20 6.94
C GLY A 141 -27.00 2.79 6.52
N LYS A 142 -27.74 2.66 5.42
CA LYS A 142 -28.19 1.38 4.88
C LYS A 142 -27.03 0.60 4.24
N THR A 143 -26.87 -0.66 4.64
CA THR A 143 -26.03 -1.63 3.92
C THR A 143 -26.91 -2.49 3.00
N THR A 144 -26.48 -2.72 1.77
CA THR A 144 -27.15 -3.61 0.83
C THR A 144 -26.12 -4.53 0.19
N ILE A 145 -26.30 -5.84 0.33
CA ILE A 145 -25.49 -6.86 -0.33
C ILE A 145 -26.36 -7.52 -1.39
N LYS A 146 -25.95 -7.48 -2.65
CA LYS A 146 -26.64 -8.11 -3.78
C LYS A 146 -25.65 -9.01 -4.52
N SER A 147 -26.05 -10.25 -4.75
CA SER A 147 -25.35 -11.18 -5.61
C SER A 147 -26.32 -11.70 -6.67
N GLN A 148 -25.85 -11.88 -7.89
CA GLN A 148 -26.58 -12.64 -8.91
C GLN A 148 -26.40 -14.16 -8.71
N GLY A 149 -25.35 -14.55 -8.00
CA GLY A 149 -25.10 -15.92 -7.58
C GLY A 149 -25.41 -16.12 -6.10
N GLU A 150 -24.82 -17.17 -5.53
CA GLU A 150 -24.96 -17.51 -4.13
C GLU A 150 -24.32 -16.45 -3.21
N ILE A 151 -24.87 -16.34 -1.99
CA ILE A 151 -24.22 -15.66 -0.86
C ILE A 151 -24.09 -16.68 0.26
N THR A 152 -22.86 -17.00 0.64
CA THR A 152 -22.55 -17.95 1.70
C THR A 152 -22.00 -17.23 2.93
N PHE A 153 -22.53 -17.54 4.12
CA PHE A 153 -21.99 -17.08 5.39
C PHE A 153 -21.53 -18.30 6.21
N GLU A 154 -20.23 -18.42 6.43
CA GLU A 154 -19.64 -19.54 7.17
C GLU A 154 -19.02 -19.07 8.49
N SER A 155 -19.32 -19.78 9.57
CA SER A 155 -18.73 -19.55 10.90
C SER A 155 -18.52 -20.91 11.59
N THR A 156 -17.34 -21.13 12.15
CA THR A 156 -17.01 -22.36 12.88
C THR A 156 -17.55 -22.39 14.31
N ALA A 157 -17.98 -21.23 14.83
CA ALA A 157 -18.53 -21.10 16.18
C ALA A 157 -20.04 -20.84 16.12
N GLY A 158 -20.43 -19.59 15.85
CA GLY A 158 -21.84 -19.21 15.77
C GLY A 158 -22.07 -18.02 14.85
N PHE A 159 -23.31 -17.88 14.40
CA PHE A 159 -23.80 -16.73 13.64
C PHE A 159 -24.89 -16.04 14.45
N ASN A 160 -24.64 -14.79 14.86
CA ASN A 160 -25.59 -14.00 15.65
C ASN A 160 -26.02 -12.78 14.81
N ALA A 161 -27.33 -12.63 14.60
CA ALA A 161 -27.91 -11.47 13.94
C ALA A 161 -28.89 -10.78 14.90
N LYS A 162 -28.79 -9.45 15.00
CA LYS A 162 -29.72 -8.63 15.81
C LYS A 162 -30.31 -7.55 14.92
N ALA A 163 -31.63 -7.59 14.77
CA ALA A 163 -32.39 -6.58 14.07
C ALA A 163 -33.77 -6.44 14.75
N PRO A 164 -34.40 -5.25 14.71
CA PRO A 164 -35.79 -5.10 15.11
C PRO A 164 -36.72 -5.98 14.28
N GLU A 165 -36.39 -6.16 13.00
CA GLU A 165 -37.11 -7.00 12.04
C GLU A 165 -36.12 -7.87 11.27
N PHE A 166 -36.45 -9.15 11.11
CA PHE A 166 -35.64 -10.11 10.36
C PHE A 166 -36.58 -10.96 9.50
N SER A 167 -36.42 -10.89 8.18
CA SER A 167 -37.32 -11.53 7.22
C SER A 167 -36.55 -12.27 6.14
N PHE A 168 -37.19 -13.32 5.63
CA PHE A 168 -36.75 -14.05 4.45
C PHE A 168 -37.86 -13.97 3.41
N SER A 169 -37.47 -13.84 2.15
CA SER A 169 -38.37 -13.92 1.00
C SER A 169 -37.77 -14.88 -0.01
N GLN A 170 -38.62 -15.64 -0.68
CA GLN A 170 -38.26 -16.54 -1.76
C GLN A 170 -38.47 -15.87 -3.11
#